data_AF-A0A442U5P2-F1
#
_entry.id   AF-A0A442U5P2-F1
#
_cell.length_a   1.000
_cell.length_b   1.000
_cell.length_c   1.000
_cell.angle_alpha   90.00
_cell.angle_beta   90.00
_cell.angle_gamma   90.00
#
_symmetry.space_group_name_H-M   'P 1'
#
loop_
_entity.id
_entity.type
_entity.pdbx_description
1 polymer ?
#
loop_
_entity_poly.entity_id
_entity_poly.type
_entity_poly.pdbx_seq_one_letter_code
_entity_poly.pdbx_strand_id
1 'polypeptide(L)'
;METDTARRPTLPIEPLTRLSLVERVRQGVAGAALDRECAKSANSMPDHVGSEDDLVRRVGGLADARRMRDAIVLVLALLGELDELMPDEPDRSAFHEIADLFQDISEFAAFGVKAARQAAGGGNS
;
A
#
# COMPACT_ATOMS: atom_id res chain seq x y z
N MET A 1 50.21 11.14 -42.77
CA MET A 1 50.59 10.09 -41.82
C MET A 1 49.88 10.43 -40.53
N GLU A 2 48.69 9.86 -40.36
CA GLU A 2 47.77 10.12 -39.26
C GLU A 2 48.17 9.31 -38.04
N THR A 3 48.20 9.95 -36.88
CA THR A 3 47.90 9.32 -35.60
C THR A 3 47.22 10.36 -34.73
N ASP A 4 45.90 10.28 -34.59
CA ASP A 4 45.27 10.77 -33.36
C ASP A 4 44.22 9.78 -32.88
N THR A 5 44.38 9.43 -31.62
CA THR A 5 43.74 8.29 -30.97
C THR A 5 42.41 8.77 -30.46
N ALA A 6 41.31 8.44 -31.14
CA ALA A 6 39.97 8.82 -30.71
C ALA A 6 39.62 8.13 -29.38
N ARG A 7 39.83 8.90 -28.32
CA ARG A 7 39.45 8.70 -26.93
C ARG A 7 38.00 8.24 -26.82
N ARG A 8 37.79 7.00 -26.34
CA ARG A 8 36.47 6.53 -25.87
C ARG A 8 35.96 7.52 -24.81
N PRO A 9 34.73 8.05 -24.93
CA PRO A 9 34.11 8.74 -23.82
C PRO A 9 33.74 7.69 -22.78
N THR A 10 34.56 7.57 -21.75
CA THR A 10 34.18 6.89 -20.51
C THR A 10 33.17 7.80 -19.82
N LEU A 11 31.87 7.53 -20.01
CA LEU A 11 30.86 8.17 -19.17
C LEU A 11 31.11 7.73 -17.72
N PRO A 12 31.23 8.66 -16.77
CA PRO A 12 31.32 8.29 -15.37
C PRO A 12 29.99 7.67 -14.94
N ILE A 13 30.01 6.39 -14.61
CA ILE A 13 28.94 5.75 -13.84
C ILE A 13 29.12 6.26 -12.41
N GLU A 14 28.54 7.41 -12.11
CA GLU A 14 28.40 7.87 -10.74
C GLU A 14 27.54 6.88 -9.93
N PRO A 15 27.79 6.74 -8.62
CA PRO A 15 27.08 5.75 -7.81
C PRO A 15 25.59 6.08 -7.76
N LEU A 16 24.76 5.25 -8.41
CA LEU A 16 23.30 5.33 -8.51
C LEU A 16 22.54 5.15 -7.18
N THR A 17 23.14 5.41 -6.03
CA THR A 17 22.62 5.01 -4.72
C THR A 17 21.78 6.05 -3.98
N ARG A 18 21.22 7.08 -4.66
CA ARG A 18 20.24 7.99 -4.01
C ARG A 18 19.02 8.39 -4.84
N LEU A 19 18.90 7.99 -6.10
CA LEU A 19 17.73 8.33 -6.91
C LEU A 19 16.69 7.22 -6.84
N SER A 20 15.42 7.60 -6.66
CA SER A 20 14.29 6.70 -6.82
C SER A 20 14.26 6.12 -8.25
N LEU A 21 13.61 4.97 -8.42
CA LEU A 21 13.46 4.33 -9.74
C LEU A 21 12.84 5.32 -10.76
N VAL A 22 11.86 6.12 -10.34
CA VAL A 22 11.21 7.14 -11.18
C VAL A 22 12.21 8.21 -11.64
N GLU A 23 13.06 8.70 -10.74
CA GLU A 23 14.09 9.69 -11.08
C GLU A 23 15.14 9.13 -12.05
N ARG A 24 15.53 7.86 -11.87
CA ARG A 24 16.44 7.18 -12.81
C ARG A 24 15.84 7.03 -14.20
N VAL A 25 14.55 6.71 -14.29
CA VAL A 25 13.82 6.63 -15.57
C VAL A 25 13.75 8.01 -16.23
N ARG A 26 13.37 9.05 -15.47
CA ARG A 26 13.33 10.44 -15.98
C ARG A 26 14.69 10.91 -16.49
N GLN A 27 15.77 10.57 -15.79
CA GLN A 27 17.13 10.91 -16.21
C GLN A 27 17.52 10.18 -17.52
N GLY A 28 17.15 8.90 -17.67
CA GLY A 28 17.34 8.16 -18.91
C GLY A 28 16.56 8.73 -20.08
N VAL A 29 15.30 9.14 -19.86
CA VAL A 29 14.45 9.80 -20.87
C VAL A 29 15.01 11.17 -21.27
N ALA A 30 15.47 11.96 -20.30
CA ALA A 30 16.09 13.27 -20.57
C ALA A 30 17.43 13.16 -21.32
N GLY A 31 18.16 12.06 -21.11
CA GLY A 31 19.40 11.76 -21.85
C GLY A 31 19.17 11.17 -23.24
N ALA A 32 17.95 10.76 -23.58
CA ALA A 32 17.60 10.28 -24.90
C ALA A 32 17.30 11.48 -25.83
N ALA A 33 17.87 11.48 -27.04
CA ALA A 33 17.61 12.48 -28.07
C ALA A 33 16.22 12.29 -28.72
N LEU A 34 15.18 12.35 -27.90
CA LEU A 34 13.78 12.23 -28.32
C LEU A 34 13.30 13.56 -28.91
N ASP A 35 12.39 13.49 -29.88
CA ASP A 35 11.65 14.67 -30.29
C ASP A 35 10.79 15.21 -29.12
N ARG A 36 10.38 16.47 -29.24
CA ARG A 36 9.71 17.21 -28.17
C ARG A 36 8.40 16.53 -27.70
N GLU A 37 7.70 15.88 -28.60
CA GLU A 37 6.40 15.24 -28.33
C GLU A 37 6.61 13.89 -27.65
N CYS A 38 7.55 13.08 -28.14
CA CYS A 38 8.00 11.85 -27.50
C CYS A 38 8.58 12.11 -26.10
N ALA A 39 9.39 13.15 -25.92
CA ALA A 39 9.95 13.52 -24.62
C ALA A 39 8.86 13.92 -23.61
N LYS A 40 7.81 14.63 -24.06
CA LYS A 40 6.67 14.99 -23.21
C LYS A 40 5.88 13.74 -22.79
N SER A 41 5.59 12.86 -23.74
CA SER A 41 4.89 11.60 -23.49
C SER A 41 5.67 10.71 -22.51
N ALA A 42 6.95 10.48 -22.78
CA ALA A 42 7.83 9.64 -21.97
C ALA A 42 8.04 10.17 -20.54
N ASN A 43 8.06 11.48 -20.33
CA ASN A 43 8.15 12.06 -18.99
C ASN A 43 6.82 12.02 -18.22
N SER A 44 5.68 11.93 -18.92
CA SER A 44 4.35 11.86 -18.28
C SER A 44 3.94 10.44 -17.87
N MET A 45 4.48 9.40 -18.52
CA MET A 45 4.13 8.01 -18.23
C MET A 45 4.45 7.58 -16.79
N PRO A 46 5.61 7.91 -16.18
CA PRO A 46 5.88 7.56 -14.80
C PRO A 46 4.88 8.18 -13.81
N ASP A 47 4.39 9.39 -14.10
CA ASP A 47 3.38 10.06 -13.26
C ASP A 47 2.01 9.39 -13.39
N HIS A 48 1.66 8.99 -14.62
CA HIS A 48 0.43 8.25 -14.88
C HIS A 48 0.42 6.90 -14.16
N VAL A 49 1.50 6.11 -14.29
CA VAL A 49 1.66 4.82 -13.59
C VAL A 49 1.61 5.01 -12.07
N GLY A 50 2.30 6.02 -11.52
CA GLY A 50 2.24 6.32 -10.09
C GLY A 50 0.83 6.69 -9.61
N SER A 51 0.07 7.43 -10.43
CA SER A 51 -1.31 7.79 -10.11
C SER A 51 -2.27 6.59 -10.13
N GLU A 52 -2.07 5.64 -11.05
CA GLU A 52 -2.86 4.40 -11.13
C GLU A 52 -2.55 3.48 -9.95
N ASP A 53 -1.28 3.32 -9.58
CA ASP A 53 -0.86 2.55 -8.42
C ASP A 53 -1.44 3.12 -7.11
N ASP A 54 -1.48 4.45 -6.98
CA ASP A 54 -2.09 5.12 -5.84
C ASP A 54 -3.60 4.90 -5.77
N LEU A 55 -4.29 4.92 -6.91
CA LEU A 55 -5.72 4.64 -7.00
C LEU A 55 -6.04 3.19 -6.65
N VAL A 56 -5.28 2.23 -7.19
CA VAL A 56 -5.44 0.80 -6.88
C VAL A 56 -5.22 0.55 -5.39
N ARG A 57 -4.18 1.16 -4.79
CA ARG A 57 -3.90 1.06 -3.36
C ARG A 57 -5.02 1.66 -2.50
N ARG A 58 -5.53 2.84 -2.87
CA ARG A 58 -6.67 3.51 -2.19
C ARG A 58 -7.91 2.64 -2.22
N VAL A 59 -8.25 2.10 -3.38
CA VAL A 59 -9.44 1.25 -3.57
C VAL A 59 -9.29 -0.05 -2.78
N GLY A 60 -8.13 -0.71 -2.87
CA GLY A 60 -7.83 -1.94 -2.14
C GLY A 60 -7.94 -1.77 -0.62
N GLY A 61 -7.21 -0.79 -0.06
CA GLY A 61 -7.24 -0.55 1.38
C GLY A 61 -8.61 -0.13 1.91
N LEU A 62 -9.39 0.64 1.15
CA LEU A 62 -10.76 1.00 1.53
C LEU A 62 -11.70 -0.21 1.46
N ALA A 63 -11.54 -1.09 0.47
CA ALA A 63 -12.30 -2.33 0.40
C ALA A 63 -11.98 -3.25 1.59
N ASP A 64 -10.70 -3.38 1.96
CA ASP A 64 -10.29 -4.16 3.14
C ASP A 64 -10.83 -3.57 4.45
N ALA A 65 -10.77 -2.25 4.63
CA ALA A 65 -11.36 -1.60 5.79
C ALA A 65 -12.88 -1.84 5.89
N ARG A 66 -13.59 -1.82 4.75
CA ARG A 66 -15.03 -2.15 4.71
C ARG A 66 -15.30 -3.62 5.06
N ARG A 67 -14.46 -4.55 4.58
CA ARG A 67 -14.56 -5.97 4.98
C ARG A 67 -14.38 -6.16 6.47
N MET A 68 -13.44 -5.45 7.10
CA MET A 68 -13.24 -5.54 8.55
C MET A 68 -14.44 -4.99 9.33
N ARG A 69 -15.05 -3.89 8.87
CA ARG A 69 -16.33 -3.43 9.43
C ARG A 69 -17.41 -4.53 9.32
N ASP A 70 -17.53 -5.17 8.16
CA ASP A 70 -18.54 -6.21 7.96
C ASP A 70 -18.28 -7.43 8.85
N ALA A 71 -17.02 -7.82 9.06
CA ALA A 71 -16.64 -8.84 10.04
C ALA A 71 -17.03 -8.45 11.48
N ILE A 72 -16.77 -7.21 11.90
CA ILE A 72 -17.18 -6.70 13.22
C ILE A 72 -18.71 -6.78 13.38
N VAL A 73 -19.49 -6.42 12.35
CA VAL A 73 -20.95 -6.54 12.40
C VAL A 73 -21.41 -7.98 12.64
N LEU A 74 -20.74 -8.97 12.04
CA LEU A 74 -21.04 -10.38 12.28
C LEU A 74 -20.73 -10.79 13.72
N VAL A 75 -19.58 -10.38 14.27
CA VAL A 75 -19.22 -10.70 15.67
C VAL A 75 -20.16 -10.02 16.67
N LEU A 76 -20.59 -8.78 16.39
CA LEU A 76 -21.60 -8.10 17.20
C LEU A 76 -22.95 -8.83 17.20
N ALA A 77 -23.32 -9.48 16.09
CA ALA A 77 -24.52 -10.31 16.05
C ALA A 77 -24.38 -11.54 16.97
N LEU A 78 -23.22 -12.22 16.94
CA LEU A 78 -22.93 -13.35 17.83
C LEU A 78 -22.94 -12.94 19.31
N LEU A 79 -22.36 -11.78 19.65
CA LEU A 79 -22.43 -11.24 21.00
C LEU A 79 -23.88 -10.96 21.42
N GLY A 80 -24.74 -10.49 20.50
CA GLY A 80 -26.16 -10.30 20.77
C GLY A 80 -26.92 -11.60 21.01
N GLU A 81 -26.49 -12.73 20.45
CA GLU A 81 -27.04 -14.05 20.76
C GLU A 81 -26.68 -14.48 22.20
N LEU A 82 -25.56 -13.97 22.75
CA LEU A 82 -25.10 -14.24 24.11
C LEU A 82 -25.69 -13.29 25.17
N ASP A 83 -26.47 -12.27 24.79
CA ASP A 83 -27.16 -11.38 25.74
C ASP A 83 -28.19 -12.12 26.61
N GLU A 84 -28.59 -13.33 26.21
CA GLU A 84 -29.47 -14.22 26.98
C GLU A 84 -28.74 -14.97 28.11
N LEU A 85 -27.42 -14.83 28.23
CA LEU A 85 -26.63 -15.49 29.26
C LEU A 85 -26.92 -14.92 30.65
N MET A 86 -27.37 -15.79 31.57
CA MET A 86 -27.68 -15.40 32.94
C MET A 86 -26.41 -15.27 33.80
N PRO A 87 -26.36 -14.37 34.79
CA PRO A 87 -25.18 -14.20 35.64
C PRO A 87 -24.79 -15.43 36.46
N ASP A 88 -25.74 -16.35 36.68
CA ASP A 88 -25.53 -17.62 37.38
C ASP A 88 -25.22 -18.79 36.43
N GLU A 89 -24.87 -18.50 35.17
CA GLU A 89 -24.48 -19.51 34.18
C GLU A 89 -23.42 -20.47 34.76
N PRO A 90 -23.76 -21.77 34.92
CA PRO A 90 -22.83 -22.76 35.46
C PRO A 90 -21.67 -23.05 34.51
N ASP A 91 -21.86 -22.91 33.20
CA ASP A 91 -20.81 -23.11 32.22
C ASP A 91 -19.90 -21.87 32.11
N ARG A 92 -18.77 -21.92 32.81
CA ARG A 92 -17.76 -20.86 32.77
C ARG A 92 -17.07 -20.71 31.42
N SER A 93 -17.20 -21.67 30.49
CA SER A 93 -16.62 -21.57 29.15
C SER A 93 -17.34 -20.51 28.30
N ALA A 94 -18.63 -20.27 28.53
CA ALA A 94 -19.39 -19.21 27.85
C ALA A 94 -18.79 -17.81 28.07
N PHE A 95 -18.27 -17.52 29.27
CA PHE A 95 -17.58 -16.25 29.53
C PHE A 95 -16.24 -16.13 28.80
N HIS A 96 -15.56 -17.24 28.55
CA HIS A 96 -14.34 -17.25 27.74
C HIS A 96 -14.67 -17.02 26.26
N GLU A 97 -15.76 -17.62 25.77
CA GLU A 97 -16.26 -17.37 24.41
C GLU A 97 -16.63 -15.90 24.20
N ILE A 98 -17.32 -15.27 25.17
CA ILE A 98 -17.58 -13.82 25.14
C ILE A 98 -16.26 -13.02 25.04
N ALA A 99 -15.25 -13.39 25.84
CA ALA A 99 -13.95 -12.73 25.82
C ALA A 99 -13.25 -12.89 24.46
N ASP A 100 -13.30 -14.08 23.87
CA ASP A 100 -12.73 -14.38 22.56
C ASP A 100 -13.43 -13.58 21.44
N LEU A 101 -14.76 -13.43 21.49
CA LEU A 101 -15.49 -12.58 20.53
C LEU A 101 -15.09 -11.09 20.65
N PHE A 102 -14.87 -10.58 21.86
CA PHE A 102 -14.33 -9.22 22.02
C PHE A 102 -12.90 -9.09 21.49
N GLN A 103 -12.09 -10.13 21.65
CA GLN A 103 -10.74 -10.18 21.09
C GLN A 103 -10.78 -10.15 19.55
N ASP A 104 -11.69 -10.90 18.92
CA ASP A 104 -11.90 -10.87 17.47
C ASP A 104 -12.27 -9.46 16.95
N ILE A 105 -13.17 -8.76 17.64
CA ILE A 105 -13.52 -7.36 17.31
C ILE A 105 -12.28 -6.46 17.34
N SER A 106 -11.47 -6.59 18.39
CA SER A 106 -10.23 -5.81 18.55
C SER A 106 -9.27 -6.05 17.39
N GLU A 107 -9.10 -7.30 16.99
CA GLU A 107 -8.22 -7.68 15.88
C GLU A 107 -8.74 -7.15 14.54
N PHE A 108 -10.03 -7.34 14.22
CA PHE A 108 -10.63 -6.79 13.01
C PHE A 108 -10.54 -5.26 12.97
N ALA A 109 -10.76 -4.58 14.10
CA ALA A 109 -10.60 -3.14 14.19
C ALA A 109 -9.15 -2.72 13.92
N ALA A 110 -8.17 -3.41 14.49
CA ALA A 110 -6.75 -3.14 14.28
C ALA A 110 -6.35 -3.34 12.80
N PHE A 111 -6.84 -4.38 12.14
CA PHE A 111 -6.66 -4.58 10.70
C PHE A 111 -7.33 -3.48 9.89
N GLY A 112 -8.56 -3.10 10.24
CA GLY A 112 -9.30 -2.02 9.58
C GLY A 112 -8.55 -0.68 9.66
N VAL A 113 -7.93 -0.38 10.81
CA VAL A 113 -7.07 0.81 10.97
C VAL A 113 -5.89 0.77 10.01
N LYS A 114 -5.18 -0.35 9.92
CA LYS A 114 -4.03 -0.50 9.00
C LYS A 114 -4.47 -0.33 7.55
N ALA A 115 -5.56 -0.98 7.15
CA ALA A 115 -6.10 -0.92 5.80
C ALA A 115 -6.55 0.51 5.42
N ALA A 116 -7.25 1.20 6.32
CA ALA A 116 -7.68 2.58 6.09
C ALA A 116 -6.48 3.55 5.99
N ARG A 117 -5.45 3.37 6.82
CA ARG A 117 -4.20 4.17 6.72
C ARG A 117 -3.45 3.90 5.43
N GLN A 118 -3.38 2.64 4.99
CA GLN A 118 -2.79 2.29 3.71
C GLN A 118 -3.55 2.92 2.55
N ALA A 119 -4.90 2.92 2.60
CA ALA A 119 -5.72 3.61 1.63
C ALA A 119 -5.46 5.13 1.62
N ALA A 120 -5.26 5.74 2.78
CA ALA A 120 -4.89 7.16 2.89
C ALA A 120 -3.46 7.48 2.40
N GLY A 121 -2.65 6.47 2.06
CA GLY A 121 -1.25 6.61 1.67
C GLY A 121 -0.26 6.64 2.84
N GLY A 122 -0.73 6.44 4.08
CA GLY A 122 0.03 6.53 5.33
C GLY A 122 0.71 5.22 5.76
N GLY A 123 1.40 4.53 4.85
CA GLY A 123 2.21 3.34 5.14
C GLY A 123 3.67 3.64 5.53
N ASN A 124 4.03 4.91 5.70
CA ASN A 124 5.40 5.36 5.99
C ASN A 124 5.38 6.32 7.18
N SER A 125 5.41 5.80 8.39
CA SER A 125 5.77 6.51 9.63
C SER A 125 6.38 5.51 10.60
#